data_AF-A0A1R0X2H0-F1
#
_entry.id   AF-A0A1R0X2H0-F1
#
_cell.length_a   1.000
_cell.length_b   1.000
_cell.length_c   1.000
_cell.angle_alpha   90.00
_cell.angle_beta   90.00
_cell.angle_gamma   90.00
#
_symmetry.space_group_name_H-M   'P 1'
#
loop_
_entity.id
_entity.type
_entity.pdbx_description
1 polymer ?
#
loop_
_entity_poly.entity_id
_entity_poly.type
_entity_poly.pdbx_seq_one_letter_code
_entity_poly.pdbx_strand_id
1 'polypeptide(L)'
;MKMATALIAGLLLLPGMAMGASAPVTMTHVNGELLSAMPKPAPESRRIILPSAIQASELYGFGLQHRNASIQYSIFSKDFKKIMYPRFVELNWVTGVSSPWITNYEVTKETIINKNSEVIEMRLDTATSSGPAPSILLTISLVQEKNSWVITGVTSDPELPRGGLPRK
;
A
#
# COMPACT_ATOMS: atom_id res chain seq x y z
N MET A 1 3.92 -20.31 67.42
CA MET A 1 2.56 -19.81 67.69
C MET A 1 1.71 -20.10 66.46
N LYS A 2 0.62 -20.87 66.64
CA LYS A 2 -0.61 -21.11 65.83
C LYS A 2 -0.60 -20.72 64.33
N MET A 3 -0.71 -21.66 63.36
CA MET A 3 -1.89 -22.45 62.90
C MET A 3 -3.01 -21.63 62.23
N ALA A 4 -3.20 -21.83 60.91
CA ALA A 4 -4.47 -22.00 60.15
C ALA A 4 -4.08 -22.08 58.63
N THR A 5 -4.26 -23.18 57.87
CA THR A 5 -5.50 -23.86 57.39
C THR A 5 -6.27 -22.93 56.44
N ALA A 6 -6.62 -23.22 55.17
CA ALA A 6 -7.04 -24.47 54.54
C ALA A 6 -6.90 -24.54 53.00
N LEU A 7 -6.86 -25.79 52.51
CA LEU A 7 -7.29 -26.37 51.22
C LEU A 7 -8.18 -25.52 50.28
N ILE A 8 -7.97 -25.67 48.96
CA ILE A 8 -8.80 -26.54 48.08
C ILE A 8 -7.98 -26.94 46.84
N ALA A 9 -8.07 -28.23 46.53
CA ALA A 9 -7.46 -28.91 45.41
C ALA A 9 -8.38 -28.94 44.19
N GLY A 10 -7.76 -29.02 43.01
CA GLY A 10 -8.28 -29.73 41.84
C GLY A 10 -8.31 -28.88 40.56
N LEU A 11 -7.92 -29.37 39.37
CA LEU A 11 -7.31 -30.64 38.96
C LEU A 11 -7.03 -30.53 37.44
N LEU A 12 -5.80 -30.87 37.00
CA LEU A 12 -5.39 -31.50 35.70
C LEU A 12 -5.72 -30.76 34.35
N LEU A 13 -4.88 -30.72 33.30
CA LEU A 13 -3.75 -31.53 32.78
C LEU A 13 -2.77 -30.70 31.92
N LEU A 14 -1.45 -30.90 32.15
CA LEU A 14 -0.27 -31.16 31.27
C LEU A 14 -0.22 -30.72 29.77
N PRO A 15 0.95 -30.73 29.08
CA PRO A 15 2.38 -30.67 29.49
C PRO A 15 3.17 -29.54 28.77
N GLY A 16 4.39 -29.27 29.25
CA GLY A 16 5.25 -28.17 28.79
C GLY A 16 5.91 -28.34 27.42
N MET A 17 6.40 -27.20 26.90
CA MET A 17 7.46 -27.16 25.90
C MET A 17 8.56 -26.19 26.35
N ALA A 18 9.75 -26.77 26.49
CA ALA A 18 10.99 -26.12 26.78
C ALA A 18 11.45 -25.24 25.61
N MET A 19 12.06 -24.09 25.93
CA MET A 19 12.85 -23.29 24.99
C MET A 19 14.05 -24.12 24.51
N GLY A 20 14.07 -24.46 23.23
CA GLY A 20 15.18 -25.15 22.56
C GLY A 20 15.89 -24.22 21.58
N ALA A 21 17.20 -24.05 21.77
CA ALA A 21 18.10 -23.30 20.90
C ALA A 21 18.10 -23.85 19.46
N SER A 22 18.11 -22.96 18.46
CA SER A 22 18.25 -23.32 17.05
C SER A 22 19.67 -23.82 16.76
N ALA A 23 19.79 -25.07 16.32
CA ALA A 23 21.03 -25.64 15.79
C ALA A 23 21.44 -24.99 14.45
N PRO A 24 22.74 -24.96 14.10
CA PRO A 24 23.20 -24.40 12.84
C PRO A 24 22.84 -25.33 11.68
N VAL A 25 22.34 -24.77 10.58
CA VAL A 25 22.03 -25.51 9.36
C VAL A 25 23.33 -25.83 8.63
N THR A 26 23.70 -27.12 8.61
CA THR A 26 24.77 -27.67 7.79
C THR A 26 24.31 -27.76 6.34
N MET A 27 24.98 -27.04 5.43
CA MET A 27 24.79 -27.18 3.98
C MET A 27 25.44 -28.49 3.50
N THR A 28 24.64 -29.52 3.26
CA THR A 28 25.08 -30.73 2.55
C THR A 28 24.85 -30.57 1.05
N HIS A 29 25.94 -30.47 0.28
CA HIS A 29 25.95 -30.67 -1.16
C HIS A 29 26.00 -32.17 -1.48
N VAL A 30 25.00 -32.67 -2.20
CA VAL A 30 25.08 -33.95 -2.93
C VAL A 30 24.24 -33.88 -4.20
N ASN A 31 24.91 -34.09 -5.34
CA ASN A 31 24.37 -34.52 -6.64
C ASN A 31 23.59 -33.49 -7.50
N GLY A 32 24.35 -32.58 -8.14
CA GLY A 32 24.23 -32.35 -9.59
C GLY A 32 23.04 -31.60 -10.19
N GLU A 33 21.94 -31.35 -9.48
CA GLU A 33 20.90 -30.42 -9.91
C GLU A 33 20.54 -29.47 -8.77
N LEU A 34 20.97 -28.21 -8.88
CA LEU A 34 20.27 -27.13 -8.19
C LEU A 34 18.85 -27.14 -8.77
N LEU A 35 17.92 -27.79 -8.07
CA LEU A 35 16.50 -27.55 -8.26
C LEU A 35 16.30 -26.06 -7.98
N SER A 36 16.28 -25.31 -9.08
CA SER A 36 15.99 -23.89 -9.18
C SER A 36 14.67 -23.62 -8.47
N ALA A 37 14.77 -23.33 -7.16
CA ALA A 37 13.67 -22.84 -6.34
C ALA A 37 13.33 -21.38 -6.68
N MET A 38 13.75 -20.86 -7.84
CA MET A 38 13.11 -19.69 -8.41
C MET A 38 11.65 -20.08 -8.67
N PRO A 39 10.67 -19.38 -8.06
CA PRO A 39 9.29 -19.53 -8.43
C PRO A 39 9.20 -19.38 -9.95
N LYS A 40 8.42 -20.24 -10.62
CA LYS A 40 8.06 -19.99 -12.02
C LYS A 40 7.64 -18.53 -12.12
N PRO A 41 8.11 -17.76 -13.13
CA PRO A 41 7.69 -16.39 -13.29
C PRO A 41 6.18 -16.35 -13.15
N ALA A 42 5.69 -15.54 -12.21
CA ALA A 42 4.27 -15.45 -11.97
C ALA A 42 3.60 -15.18 -13.33
N PRO A 43 2.50 -15.90 -13.66
CA PRO A 43 1.76 -15.61 -14.88
C PRO A 43 1.44 -14.11 -14.92
N GLU A 44 1.45 -13.53 -16.12
CA GLU A 44 1.13 -12.10 -16.28
C GLU A 44 -0.22 -11.85 -15.59
N SER A 45 -0.19 -11.05 -14.50
CA SER A 45 -1.39 -10.72 -13.76
C SER A 45 -2.38 -10.05 -14.71
N ARG A 46 -3.67 -10.43 -14.66
CA ARG A 46 -4.71 -9.72 -15.42
C ARG A 46 -4.63 -8.24 -15.05
N ARG A 47 -4.25 -7.40 -16.02
CA ARG A 47 -4.15 -5.95 -15.82
C ARG A 47 -5.55 -5.37 -15.69
N ILE A 48 -5.78 -4.55 -14.66
CA ILE A 48 -6.97 -3.71 -14.58
C ILE A 48 -6.92 -2.73 -15.75
N ILE A 49 -7.99 -2.71 -16.55
CA ILE A 49 -8.13 -1.77 -17.66
C ILE A 49 -9.01 -0.62 -17.19
N LEU A 50 -8.43 0.57 -17.12
CA LEU A 50 -9.12 1.80 -16.75
C LEU A 50 -9.48 2.57 -18.03
N PRO A 51 -10.76 2.65 -18.40
CA PRO A 51 -11.22 3.21 -19.68
C PRO A 51 -11.12 4.74 -19.77
N SER A 52 -11.04 5.45 -18.64
CA SER A 52 -10.91 6.91 -18.60
C SER A 52 -9.90 7.39 -17.55
N ALA A 53 -9.39 8.62 -17.71
CA ALA A 53 -8.49 9.24 -16.75
C ALA A 53 -9.18 9.54 -15.41
N ILE A 54 -10.47 9.87 -15.44
CA ILE A 54 -11.33 10.02 -14.25
C ILE A 54 -11.34 8.73 -13.43
N GLN A 55 -11.67 7.59 -14.04
CA GLN A 55 -11.72 6.31 -13.30
C GLN A 55 -10.36 5.90 -12.73
N ALA A 56 -9.28 6.19 -13.46
CA ALA A 56 -7.93 5.98 -12.96
C ALA A 56 -7.62 6.85 -11.72
N SER A 57 -8.04 8.12 -11.76
CA SER A 57 -7.86 9.07 -10.66
C SER A 57 -8.73 8.72 -9.45
N GLU A 58 -9.98 8.28 -9.67
CA GLU A 58 -10.86 7.79 -8.61
C GLU A 58 -10.31 6.54 -7.93
N LEU A 59 -9.74 5.60 -8.67
CA LEU A 59 -9.08 4.43 -8.09
C LEU A 59 -7.83 4.82 -7.28
N TYR A 60 -7.12 5.87 -7.69
CA TYR A 60 -6.03 6.44 -6.90
C TYR A 60 -6.54 7.03 -5.57
N GLY A 61 -7.59 7.87 -5.64
CA GLY A 61 -8.25 8.45 -4.47
C GLY A 61 -8.77 7.37 -3.51
N PHE A 62 -9.37 6.31 -4.03
CA PHE A 62 -9.78 5.12 -3.27
C PHE A 62 -8.59 4.48 -2.56
N GLY A 63 -7.49 4.26 -3.26
CA GLY A 63 -6.27 3.70 -2.68
C GLY A 63 -5.67 4.56 -1.58
N LEU A 64 -5.74 5.90 -1.70
CA LEU A 64 -5.31 6.82 -0.66
C LEU A 64 -6.23 6.77 0.57
N GLN A 65 -7.54 6.82 0.36
CA GLN A 65 -8.55 6.74 1.43
C GLN A 65 -8.41 5.45 2.24
N HIS A 66 -8.16 4.32 1.57
CA HIS A 66 -7.99 3.01 2.18
C HIS A 66 -6.54 2.70 2.59
N ARG A 67 -5.63 3.68 2.50
CA ARG A 67 -4.22 3.55 2.92
C ARG A 67 -3.49 2.40 2.23
N ASN A 68 -3.89 2.08 1.01
CA ASN A 68 -3.46 0.89 0.29
C ASN A 68 -2.55 1.28 -0.87
N ALA A 69 -1.23 1.14 -0.66
CA ALA A 69 -0.24 1.46 -1.68
C ALA A 69 -0.31 0.50 -2.87
N SER A 70 -0.78 -0.74 -2.69
CA SER A 70 -0.87 -1.71 -3.78
C SER A 70 -1.91 -1.29 -4.81
N ILE A 71 -3.04 -0.71 -4.37
CA ILE A 71 -4.05 -0.13 -5.25
C ILE A 71 -3.46 1.06 -6.02
N GLN A 72 -2.83 1.99 -5.31
CA GLN A 72 -2.17 3.15 -5.92
C GLN A 72 -1.09 2.73 -6.92
N TYR A 73 -0.27 1.75 -6.56
CA TYR A 73 0.79 1.24 -7.42
C TYR A 73 0.25 0.57 -8.67
N SER A 74 -0.90 -0.12 -8.59
CA SER A 74 -1.44 -0.89 -9.71
C SER A 74 -1.72 -0.04 -10.96
N ILE A 75 -2.10 1.23 -10.76
CA ILE A 75 -2.51 2.19 -11.80
C ILE A 75 -1.39 3.09 -12.32
N PHE A 76 -0.17 2.93 -11.79
CA PHE A 76 0.98 3.69 -12.24
C PHE A 76 1.52 3.15 -13.57
N SER A 77 2.03 4.07 -14.40
CA SER A 77 2.84 3.75 -15.58
C SER A 77 4.08 2.96 -15.17
N LYS A 78 4.69 2.25 -16.13
CA LYS A 78 5.87 1.41 -15.86
C LYS A 78 7.01 2.22 -15.24
N ASP A 79 7.22 3.46 -15.69
CA ASP A 79 8.31 4.29 -15.20
C ASP A 79 7.98 4.93 -13.84
N PHE A 80 6.74 5.37 -13.64
CA PHE A 80 6.33 5.90 -12.34
C PHE A 80 6.33 4.83 -11.24
N LYS A 81 6.03 3.57 -11.59
CA LYS A 81 6.23 2.42 -10.70
C LYS A 81 7.66 2.32 -10.18
N LYS A 82 8.68 2.47 -11.03
CA LYS A 82 10.09 2.39 -10.60
C LYS A 82 10.44 3.48 -9.60
N ILE A 83 9.90 4.68 -9.80
CA ILE A 83 10.10 5.83 -8.91
C ILE A 83 9.44 5.58 -7.54
N MET A 84 8.21 5.05 -7.55
CA MET A 84 7.40 4.92 -6.34
C MET A 84 7.65 3.64 -5.54
N TYR A 85 8.17 2.58 -6.18
CA TYR A 85 8.37 1.28 -5.54
C TYR A 85 9.21 1.33 -4.27
N PRO A 86 10.42 1.95 -4.24
CA PRO A 86 11.23 2.02 -3.02
C PRO A 86 10.45 2.66 -1.86
N ARG A 87 9.68 3.70 -2.17
CA ARG A 87 8.90 4.42 -1.16
C ARG A 87 7.76 3.59 -0.59
N PHE A 88 7.06 2.83 -1.43
CA PHE A 88 6.02 1.92 -0.95
C PHE A 88 6.59 0.74 -0.16
N VAL A 89 7.79 0.25 -0.50
CA VAL A 89 8.50 -0.75 0.31
C VAL A 89 8.85 -0.20 1.69
N GLU A 90 9.41 1.01 1.78
CA GLU A 90 9.71 1.67 3.07
C GLU A 90 8.46 1.84 3.95
N LEU A 91 7.32 2.08 3.32
CA LEU A 91 6.03 2.25 3.99
C LEU A 91 5.32 0.92 4.28
N ASN A 92 5.96 -0.23 4.00
CA ASN A 92 5.34 -1.56 4.09
C ASN A 92 4.00 -1.65 3.35
N TRP A 93 3.89 -0.98 2.21
CA TRP A 93 2.68 -0.87 1.37
C TRP A 93 1.46 -0.21 2.04
N VAL A 94 1.66 0.47 3.17
CA VAL A 94 0.62 1.22 3.88
C VAL A 94 0.90 2.72 3.78
N THR A 95 0.00 3.46 3.12
CA THR A 95 0.14 4.92 2.93
C THR A 95 -0.66 5.70 3.96
N GLY A 96 -0.25 6.95 4.21
CA GLY A 96 -0.87 7.84 5.19
C GLY A 96 -0.46 7.56 6.65
N VAL A 97 -1.03 8.34 7.57
CA VAL A 97 -0.81 8.30 9.04
C VAL A 97 -2.14 8.35 9.79
N SER A 98 -2.15 8.12 11.10
CA SER A 98 -3.38 8.19 11.93
C SER A 98 -4.17 9.49 11.79
N SER A 99 -3.55 10.63 11.46
CA SER A 99 -4.21 11.89 11.11
C SER A 99 -3.24 12.80 10.32
N PRO A 100 -3.72 13.59 9.35
CA PRO A 100 -5.09 13.60 8.83
C PRO A 100 -5.38 12.33 7.99
N TRP A 101 -6.62 11.82 8.05
CA TRP A 101 -7.10 10.76 7.17
C TRP A 101 -8.06 11.33 6.14
N ILE A 102 -8.16 10.66 4.99
CA ILE A 102 -9.05 11.08 3.92
C ILE A 102 -10.46 10.55 4.23
N THR A 103 -11.44 11.44 4.26
CA THR A 103 -12.86 11.11 4.46
C THR A 103 -13.61 11.03 3.13
N ASN A 104 -13.22 11.84 2.15
CA ASN A 104 -13.80 11.85 0.81
C ASN A 104 -12.76 12.26 -0.24
N TYR A 105 -12.99 11.90 -1.50
CA TYR A 105 -12.24 12.39 -2.64
C TYR A 105 -13.19 12.72 -3.80
N GLU A 106 -12.87 13.77 -4.56
CA GLU A 106 -13.72 14.26 -5.64
C GLU A 106 -12.86 14.82 -6.78
N VAL A 107 -13.15 14.41 -8.02
CA VAL A 107 -12.56 15.04 -9.20
C VAL A 107 -13.21 16.41 -9.39
N THR A 108 -12.41 17.47 -9.31
CA THR A 108 -12.89 18.85 -9.40
C THR A 108 -12.72 19.45 -10.78
N LYS A 109 -11.76 18.94 -11.56
CA LYS A 109 -11.50 19.40 -12.93
C LYS A 109 -10.79 18.35 -13.76
N GLU A 110 -11.18 18.29 -15.03
CA GLU A 110 -10.53 17.50 -16.07
C GLU A 110 -9.99 18.45 -17.14
N THR A 111 -8.71 18.28 -17.50
CA THR A 111 -8.06 19.06 -18.55
C THR A 111 -7.48 18.11 -19.60
N ILE A 112 -8.09 18.10 -20.77
CA ILE A 112 -7.62 17.31 -21.92
C ILE A 112 -6.43 18.02 -22.55
N ILE A 113 -5.24 17.40 -22.47
CA ILE A 113 -4.03 17.93 -23.10
C ILE A 113 -3.99 17.48 -24.57
N ASN A 114 -4.30 16.21 -24.82
CA ASN A 114 -4.49 15.63 -26.13
C ASN A 114 -5.26 14.30 -26.01
N LYS A 115 -5.48 13.60 -27.13
CA LYS A 115 -6.22 12.33 -27.19
C LYS A 115 -5.72 11.25 -26.20
N ASN A 116 -4.45 11.29 -25.83
CA ASN A 116 -3.79 10.24 -25.05
C ASN A 116 -3.21 10.77 -23.73
N SER A 117 -3.51 12.01 -23.35
CA SER A 117 -2.98 12.61 -22.12
C SER A 117 -3.93 13.64 -21.54
N GLU A 118 -4.10 13.54 -20.22
CA GLU A 118 -5.02 14.36 -19.44
C GLU A 118 -4.37 14.73 -18.11
N VAL A 119 -4.85 15.83 -17.54
CA VAL A 119 -4.55 16.24 -16.17
C VAL A 119 -5.85 16.33 -15.40
N ILE A 120 -5.90 15.62 -14.27
CA ILE A 120 -7.03 15.62 -13.35
C ILE A 120 -6.65 16.41 -12.10
N GLU A 121 -7.51 17.33 -11.69
CA GLU A 121 -7.47 17.93 -10.36
C GLU A 121 -8.47 17.22 -9.45
N MET A 122 -8.02 16.81 -8.27
CA MET A 122 -8.83 16.08 -7.30
C MET A 122 -8.70 16.72 -5.93
N ARG A 123 -9.83 16.97 -5.26
CA ARG A 123 -9.88 17.39 -3.86
C ARG A 123 -9.98 16.17 -2.96
N LEU A 124 -9.16 16.13 -1.92
CA LEU A 124 -9.24 15.19 -0.82
C LEU A 124 -9.75 15.91 0.41
N ASP A 125 -10.89 15.49 0.93
CA ASP A 125 -11.36 15.95 2.23
C ASP A 125 -10.68 15.17 3.33
N THR A 126 -10.23 15.89 4.34
CA THR A 126 -9.46 15.29 5.41
C THR A 126 -10.06 15.57 6.78
N ALA A 127 -9.75 14.69 7.73
CA ALA A 127 -10.15 14.86 9.11
C ALA A 127 -9.05 14.41 10.06
N THR A 128 -9.10 14.96 11.27
CA THR A 128 -8.31 14.54 12.43
C THR A 128 -9.26 14.07 13.52
N SER A 129 -8.71 13.60 14.65
CA SER A 129 -9.51 13.31 15.85
C SER A 129 -10.33 14.50 16.34
N SER A 130 -9.97 15.73 15.97
CA SER A 130 -10.64 16.97 16.37
C SER A 130 -11.69 17.46 15.37
N GLY A 131 -11.94 16.70 14.28
CA GLY A 131 -12.91 17.06 13.25
C GLY A 131 -12.26 17.33 11.88
N PRO A 132 -12.98 18.02 10.97
CA PRO A 132 -12.49 18.33 9.63
C PRO A 132 -11.15 19.08 9.66
N ALA A 133 -10.28 18.74 8.72
CA ALA A 133 -9.01 19.41 8.49
C ALA A 133 -8.99 19.98 7.06
N PRO A 134 -8.04 20.89 6.74
CA PRO A 134 -7.94 21.44 5.39
C PRO A 134 -7.89 20.35 4.33
N SER A 135 -8.64 20.54 3.25
CA SER A 135 -8.59 19.64 2.11
C SER A 135 -7.22 19.73 1.42
N ILE A 136 -6.84 18.64 0.77
CA ILE A 136 -5.62 18.55 -0.04
C ILE A 136 -6.02 18.50 -1.51
N LEU A 137 -5.39 19.33 -2.34
CA LEU A 137 -5.61 19.30 -3.79
C LEU A 137 -4.51 18.46 -4.44
N LEU A 138 -4.92 17.51 -5.25
CA LEU A 138 -4.03 16.72 -6.09
C LEU A 138 -4.09 17.21 -7.53
N THR A 139 -2.94 17.26 -8.18
CA THR A 139 -2.84 17.34 -9.64
C THR A 139 -2.22 16.03 -10.13
N ILE A 140 -2.98 15.27 -10.91
CA ILE A 140 -2.66 13.93 -11.38
C ILE A 140 -2.45 14.02 -12.89
N SER A 141 -1.25 13.65 -13.36
CA SER A 141 -0.95 13.53 -14.78
C SER A 141 -1.16 12.10 -15.25
N LEU A 142 -1.93 11.93 -16.32
CA LEU A 142 -2.26 10.62 -16.87
C LEU A 142 -1.99 10.53 -18.37
N VAL A 143 -1.66 9.32 -18.80
CA VAL A 143 -1.54 8.97 -20.21
C VAL A 143 -2.23 7.65 -20.51
N GLN A 144 -2.64 7.45 -21.75
CA GLN A 144 -3.17 6.17 -22.22
C GLN A 144 -2.01 5.25 -22.64
N GLU A 145 -1.85 4.12 -21.95
CA GLU A 145 -0.90 3.06 -22.30
C GLU A 145 -1.61 1.79 -22.72
N LYS A 146 -1.44 1.39 -23.99
CA LYS A 146 -2.21 0.31 -24.62
C LYS A 146 -3.71 0.68 -24.55
N ASN A 147 -4.48 -0.01 -23.70
CA ASN A 147 -5.92 0.17 -23.58
C ASN A 147 -6.35 0.70 -22.21
N SER A 148 -5.41 1.15 -21.36
CA SER A 148 -5.70 1.64 -20.02
C SER A 148 -5.08 3.02 -19.80
N TRP A 149 -5.79 3.88 -19.08
CA TRP A 149 -5.21 5.07 -18.48
C TRP A 149 -4.32 4.68 -17.30
N VAL A 150 -3.19 5.36 -17.19
CA VAL A 150 -2.23 5.19 -16.09
C VAL A 150 -1.71 6.54 -15.62
N ILE A 151 -1.31 6.58 -14.35
CA ILE A 151 -0.71 7.78 -13.74
C ILE A 151 0.78 7.81 -14.04
N THR A 152 1.25 8.98 -14.51
CA THR A 152 2.67 9.27 -14.78
C THR A 152 3.26 10.23 -13.76
N GLY A 153 2.42 10.95 -13.02
CA GLY A 153 2.86 11.83 -11.94
C GLY A 153 1.68 12.30 -11.09
N VAL A 154 1.99 12.63 -9.84
CA VAL A 154 1.04 13.22 -8.89
C VAL A 154 1.78 14.29 -8.10
N THR A 155 1.14 15.43 -7.92
CA THR A 155 1.56 16.47 -6.98
C THR A 155 0.41 16.82 -6.06
N SER A 156 0.71 17.37 -4.90
CA SER A 156 -0.29 17.73 -3.88
C SER A 156 0.00 19.11 -3.30
N ASP A 157 -1.05 19.87 -3.02
CA ASP A 157 -1.01 21.13 -2.29
C ASP A 157 -2.15 21.19 -1.24
N PRO A 158 -1.85 21.24 0.07
CA PRO A 158 -0.52 21.06 0.67
C PRO A 158 0.04 19.64 0.48
N GLU A 159 1.29 19.39 0.89
CA GLU A 159 1.93 18.05 0.80
C GLU A 159 1.09 17.00 1.53
N LEU A 160 0.77 15.89 0.84
CA LEU A 160 0.05 14.76 1.43
C LEU A 160 0.97 13.92 2.36
N PRO A 161 0.74 13.92 3.69
CA PRO A 161 1.63 13.25 4.63
C PRO A 161 1.65 11.73 4.40
N ARG A 162 2.85 11.17 4.20
CA ARG A 162 3.05 9.75 3.86
C ARG A 162 2.18 9.26 2.68
N GLY A 163 1.83 10.15 1.74
CA GLY A 163 1.14 9.79 0.49
C GLY A 163 2.02 9.00 -0.50
N GLY A 164 3.27 8.72 -0.13
CA GLY A 164 4.26 8.08 -0.98
C GLY A 164 4.85 8.97 -2.06
N LEU A 165 4.34 10.20 -2.24
CA LEU A 165 4.87 11.14 -3.22
C LEU A 165 6.31 11.54 -2.89
N PRO A 166 7.19 11.71 -3.91
CA PRO A 166 8.52 12.23 -3.71
C PRO A 166 8.46 13.64 -3.12
N ARG A 167 9.30 13.93 -2.12
CA ARG A 167 9.52 15.31 -1.67
C ARG A 167 10.38 16.03 -2.70
N LYS A 168 10.03 17.27 -3.03
CA LYS A 168 10.88 18.16 -3.81
C LYS A 168 12.12 18.56 -3.01
#